data_AF-R7FU64-F1
#
_entry.id   AF-R7FU64-F1
#
_cell.length_a   1.000
_cell.length_b   1.000
_cell.length_c   1.000
_cell.angle_alpha   90.00
_cell.angle_beta   90.00
_cell.angle_gamma   90.00
#
_symmetry.space_group_name_H-M   'P 1'
#
loop_
_entity.id
_entity.type
_entity.pdbx_description
1 polymer ?
#
loop_
_entity_poly.entity_id
_entity_poly.type
_entity_poly.pdbx_seq_one_letter_code
_entity_poly.pdbx_strand_id
1 'polypeptide(L)'
;MVKSEIYIGLHDSTTKTQLFENEKYIRVLRNVCHSYKVPFSFGIQEGGYIYENGEYARETSLVLTLIDVEKAVVNDIAKDLCAFFRQESVLVTESEIQAYYVRESLK
;
A
#
# COMPACT_ATOMS: atom_id res chain seq x y z
N MET A 1 -8.34 -3.58 17.49
CA MET A 1 -8.51 -3.40 16.03
C MET A 1 -7.17 -3.71 15.37
N VAL A 2 -7.18 -4.16 14.12
CA VAL A 2 -5.95 -4.46 13.38
C VAL A 2 -5.68 -3.35 12.37
N LYS A 3 -4.46 -2.83 12.37
CA LYS A 3 -3.95 -2.00 11.27
C LYS A 3 -3.19 -2.93 10.32
N SER A 4 -3.58 -2.94 9.06
CA SER A 4 -2.85 -3.62 7.98
C SER A 4 -2.19 -2.57 7.09
N GLU A 5 -0.92 -2.78 6.75
CA GLU A 5 -0.19 -1.93 5.82
C GLU A 5 0.30 -2.79 4.64
N ILE A 6 -0.04 -2.36 3.42
CA ILE A 6 0.39 -3.00 2.18
C ILE A 6 1.41 -2.07 1.52
N TYR A 7 2.62 -2.58 1.30
CA TYR A 7 3.73 -1.86 0.68
C TYR A 7 3.88 -2.32 -0.77
N ILE A 8 3.74 -1.38 -1.70
CA ILE A 8 3.78 -1.63 -3.14
C ILE A 8 4.92 -0.82 -3.76
N GLY A 9 5.89 -1.51 -4.35
CA GLY A 9 6.96 -0.87 -5.12
C GLY A 9 6.41 -0.16 -6.37
N LEU A 10 6.93 1.03 -6.68
CA LEU A 10 6.54 1.80 -7.86
C LEU A 10 7.41 1.52 -9.10
N HIS A 11 8.55 0.85 -8.90
CA HIS A 11 9.40 0.36 -9.97
C HIS A 11 8.87 -1.00 -10.45
N ASP A 12 8.68 -1.14 -11.77
CA ASP A 12 8.25 -2.41 -12.34
C ASP A 12 9.34 -3.49 -12.19
N SER A 13 8.91 -4.74 -12.00
CA SER A 13 9.81 -5.89 -11.78
C SER A 13 10.71 -6.19 -12.98
N THR A 14 10.27 -5.85 -14.20
CA THR A 14 10.93 -6.16 -15.47
C THR A 14 11.93 -5.07 -15.86
N THR A 15 11.53 -3.80 -15.82
CA THR A 15 12.39 -2.69 -16.26
C THR A 15 13.13 -2.00 -15.12
N LYS A 16 12.74 -2.26 -13.87
CA LYS A 16 13.22 -1.55 -12.66
C LYS A 16 13.06 -0.03 -12.77
N THR A 17 12.17 0.44 -13.65
CA THR A 17 11.86 1.85 -13.84
C THR A 17 10.44 2.13 -13.36
N GLN A 18 10.23 3.34 -12.88
CA GLN A 18 8.90 3.82 -12.58
C GLN A 18 8.14 4.02 -13.90
N LEU A 19 7.19 3.12 -14.19
CA LEU A 19 6.46 3.13 -15.47
C LEU A 19 5.47 4.28 -15.61
N PHE A 20 4.96 4.82 -14.49
CA PHE A 20 3.96 5.87 -14.48
C PHE A 20 4.24 6.94 -13.43
N GLU A 21 3.76 8.16 -13.67
CA GLU A 21 3.75 9.20 -12.65
C GLU A 21 2.92 8.79 -11.43
N ASN A 22 3.29 9.30 -10.25
CA ASN A 22 2.65 8.98 -8.98
C ASN A 22 1.12 9.12 -9.02
N GLU A 23 0.59 10.11 -9.76
CA GLU A 23 -0.86 10.34 -9.89
C GLU A 23 -1.62 9.15 -10.46
N LYS A 24 -1.04 8.43 -11.43
CA LYS A 24 -1.69 7.27 -12.05
C LYS A 24 -1.76 6.09 -11.09
N TYR A 25 -0.69 5.84 -10.34
CA TYR A 25 -0.66 4.81 -9.30
C TYR A 25 -1.67 5.10 -8.18
N ILE A 26 -1.75 6.36 -7.75
CA ILE A 26 -2.73 6.79 -6.76
C ILE A 26 -4.15 6.57 -7.27
N ARG A 27 -4.43 6.85 -8.56
CA ARG A 27 -5.76 6.61 -9.16
C ARG A 27 -6.12 5.12 -9.13
N VAL A 28 -5.18 4.23 -9.46
CA VAL A 28 -5.40 2.77 -9.40
C VAL A 28 -5.70 2.34 -7.96
N LEU A 29 -4.88 2.75 -6.99
CA LEU A 29 -5.09 2.42 -5.56
C LEU A 29 -6.49 2.86 -5.10
N ARG A 30 -6.90 4.10 -5.43
CA ARG A 30 -8.22 4.62 -5.09
C ARG A 30 -9.35 3.78 -5.69
N ASN A 31 -9.23 3.39 -6.95
CA ASN A 31 -10.24 2.58 -7.63
C ASN A 31 -10.38 1.20 -7.00
N VAL A 32 -9.26 0.55 -6.66
CA VAL A 32 -9.25 -0.74 -5.96
C VAL A 32 -9.92 -0.60 -4.60
N CYS A 33 -9.49 0.34 -3.76
CA CYS A 33 -10.08 0.49 -2.42
C CYS A 33 -11.58 0.83 -2.48
N HIS A 34 -11.99 1.63 -3.48
CA HIS A 34 -13.40 1.94 -3.71
C HIS A 34 -14.22 0.72 -4.15
N SER A 35 -13.68 -0.20 -4.96
CA SER A 35 -14.41 -1.42 -5.36
C SER A 35 -14.65 -2.36 -4.18
N TYR A 36 -13.72 -2.42 -3.23
CA TYR A 36 -13.88 -3.18 -1.99
C TYR A 36 -14.69 -2.44 -0.91
N LYS A 37 -15.06 -1.17 -1.15
CA LYS A 37 -15.85 -0.32 -0.23
C LYS A 37 -15.20 -0.17 1.16
N VAL A 38 -13.88 -0.16 1.21
CA VAL A 38 -13.12 -0.03 2.47
C VAL A 38 -12.66 1.41 2.71
N PRO A 39 -12.68 1.90 3.96
CA PRO A 39 -11.97 3.12 4.31
C PRO A 39 -10.47 2.86 4.24
N PHE A 40 -9.72 3.82 3.71
CA PHE A 40 -8.28 3.69 3.54
C PHE A 40 -7.57 5.04 3.65
N SER A 41 -6.29 4.99 3.99
CA SER A 41 -5.33 6.07 3.78
C SER A 41 -4.12 5.52 3.04
N PHE A 42 -3.30 6.41 2.46
CA PHE A 42 -2.05 6.00 1.84
C PHE A 42 -0.98 7.07 1.98
N GLY A 43 0.28 6.65 1.91
CA GLY A 43 1.46 7.51 1.88
C GLY A 43 2.44 7.06 0.79
N ILE A 44 3.34 7.96 0.42
CA ILE A 44 4.52 7.62 -0.40
C ILE A 44 5.71 7.53 0.55
N GLN A 45 6.44 6.44 0.47
CA GLN A 45 7.65 6.21 1.25
C GLN A 45 8.82 6.07 0.29
N GLU A 46 9.80 6.96 0.42
CA GLU A 46 11.10 6.79 -0.22
C GLU A 46 12.02 6.00 0.71
N GLY A 47 12.69 5.00 0.17
CA GLY A 47 13.63 4.18 0.90
C GLY A 47 14.72 3.64 -0.03
N GLY A 48 15.37 2.60 0.44
CA GLY A 48 16.31 1.84 -0.34
C GLY A 48 16.51 0.45 0.22
N TYR A 49 16.89 -0.45 -0.67
CA TYR A 49 17.21 -1.84 -0.35
C TYR A 49 18.63 -2.14 -0.79
N ILE A 50 19.31 -2.99 -0.01
CA ILE A 50 20.63 -3.50 -0.36
C ILE A 50 20.43 -4.93 -0.83
N TYR A 51 20.67 -5.19 -2.11
CA TYR A 51 20.63 -6.53 -2.67
C TYR A 51 21.69 -7.44 -2.04
N GLU A 52 21.51 -8.75 -2.15
CA GLU A 52 22.47 -9.73 -1.63
C GLU A 52 23.89 -9.54 -2.21
N ASN A 53 24.00 -8.97 -3.41
CA ASN A 53 25.27 -8.61 -4.05
C ASN A 53 25.92 -7.33 -3.50
N GLY A 54 25.30 -6.66 -2.52
CA GLY A 54 25.75 -5.41 -1.91
C GLY A 54 25.35 -4.13 -2.66
N GLU A 55 24.62 -4.24 -3.77
CA GLU A 55 24.16 -3.08 -4.54
C GLU A 55 23.02 -2.36 -3.82
N TYR A 56 23.14 -1.03 -3.69
CA TYR A 56 22.09 -0.19 -3.14
C TYR A 56 21.14 0.28 -4.23
N ALA A 57 19.86 -0.06 -4.10
CA ALA A 57 18.80 0.50 -4.91
C ALA A 57 17.96 1.48 -4.09
N ARG A 58 17.66 2.62 -4.70
CA ARG A 58 16.59 3.50 -4.21
C ARG A 58 15.26 2.94 -4.65
N GLU A 59 14.31 2.90 -3.74
CA GLU A 59 12.97 2.44 -4.02
C GLU A 59 11.96 3.43 -3.47
N THR A 60 10.94 3.74 -4.29
CA THR A 60 9.78 4.49 -3.85
C THR A 60 8.61 3.52 -3.78
N SER A 61 7.96 3.49 -2.63
CA SER A 61 6.84 2.59 -2.35
C SER A 61 5.59 3.39 -2.01
N LEU A 62 4.45 2.89 -2.47
CA LEU A 62 3.15 3.31 -2.01
C LEU A 62 2.77 2.45 -0.80
N VAL A 63 2.39 3.08 0.30
CA VAL A 63 1.97 2.38 1.52
C VAL A 63 0.48 2.60 1.69
N LEU A 64 -0.32 1.55 1.52
CA LEU A 64 -1.76 1.54 1.77
C LEU A 64 -2.01 1.11 3.22
N THR A 65 -2.72 1.93 3.99
CA THR A 65 -3.12 1.61 5.37
C THR A 65 -4.61 1.33 5.43
N LEU A 66 -4.96 0.17 6.00
CA LEU A 66 -6.32 -0.29 6.24
C LEU A 66 -6.50 -0.55 7.73
N ILE A 67 -7.57 -0.03 8.32
CA ILE A 67 -7.88 -0.20 9.74
C ILE A 67 -9.18 -0.99 9.86
N ASP A 68 -9.13 -2.10 10.61
CA ASP A 68 -10.27 -2.95 10.93
C ASP A 68 -10.97 -3.55 9.70
N VAL A 69 -10.20 -3.82 8.64
CA VAL A 69 -10.65 -4.52 7.44
C VAL A 69 -10.42 -6.03 7.61
N GLU A 70 -11.37 -6.84 7.18
CA GLU A 70 -11.26 -8.31 7.23
C GLU A 70 -10.01 -8.80 6.48
N LYS A 71 -9.29 -9.75 7.09
CA LYS A 71 -8.03 -10.28 6.55
C LYS A 71 -8.17 -10.85 5.13
N ALA A 72 -9.31 -11.47 4.83
CA ALA A 72 -9.59 -11.96 3.47
C ALA A 72 -9.63 -10.81 2.45
N VAL A 73 -10.29 -9.69 2.81
CA VAL A 73 -10.38 -8.49 1.97
C VAL A 73 -9.01 -7.82 1.83
N VAL A 74 -8.21 -7.74 2.91
CA VAL A 74 -6.83 -7.24 2.85
C VAL A 74 -6.00 -8.06 1.85
N ASN A 75 -6.11 -9.39 1.90
CA ASN A 75 -5.39 -10.28 0.98
C ASN A 75 -5.83 -10.11 -0.48
N ASP A 76 -7.13 -9.93 -0.73
CA ASP A 76 -7.64 -9.73 -2.09
C ASP A 76 -7.19 -8.37 -2.66
N ILE A 77 -7.24 -7.30 -1.85
CA ILE A 77 -6.67 -5.99 -2.20
C ILE A 77 -5.17 -6.10 -2.51
N ALA A 78 -4.41 -6.81 -1.68
CA ALA A 78 -2.97 -6.98 -1.88
C ALA A 78 -2.65 -7.68 -3.21
N LYS A 79 -3.40 -8.74 -3.56
CA LYS A 79 -3.25 -9.46 -4.84
C LYS A 79 -3.58 -8.56 -6.02
N ASP A 80 -4.68 -7.82 -5.96
CA ASP A 80 -5.08 -6.91 -7.03
C ASP A 80 -4.02 -5.83 -7.26
N LEU A 81 -3.52 -5.21 -6.19
CA LEU A 81 -2.46 -4.21 -6.28
C LEU A 81 -1.16 -4.83 -6.82
N CYS A 82 -0.77 -6.02 -6.37
CA CYS A 82 0.39 -6.74 -6.90
C CYS A 82 0.29 -6.91 -8.43
N ALA A 83 -0.88 -7.34 -8.91
CA ALA A 83 -1.15 -7.53 -10.34
C ALA A 83 -1.17 -6.20 -11.13
N PHE A 84 -1.90 -5.18 -10.64
CA PHE A 84 -2.02 -3.89 -11.33
C PHE A 84 -0.67 -3.15 -11.44
N PHE A 85 0.20 -3.30 -10.44
CA PHE A 85 1.51 -2.66 -10.38
C PHE A 85 2.63 -3.54 -10.94
N ARG A 86 2.31 -4.74 -11.45
CA ARG A 86 3.28 -5.71 -12.04
C ARG A 86 4.44 -6.04 -11.11
N GLN A 87 4.12 -6.18 -9.83
CA GLN A 87 5.09 -6.56 -8.81
C GLN A 87 5.16 -8.08 -8.70
N GLU A 88 6.34 -8.61 -8.38
CA GLU A 88 6.51 -10.02 -8.04
C GLU A 88 5.84 -10.35 -6.71
N SER A 89 5.87 -9.39 -5.78
CA SER A 89 5.24 -9.49 -4.47
C SER A 89 4.91 -8.10 -3.92
N VAL A 90 4.00 -8.06 -2.95
CA VAL A 90 3.78 -6.90 -2.08
C VAL A 90 3.96 -7.36 -0.64
N LEU A 91 4.54 -6.50 0.21
CA LEU A 91 4.66 -6.79 1.64
C LEU A 91 3.37 -6.38 2.35
N VAL A 92 2.84 -7.26 3.19
CA VAL A 92 1.73 -6.94 4.09
C VAL A 92 2.22 -7.07 5.53
N THR A 93 2.04 -6.03 6.33
CA THR A 93 2.28 -6.05 7.77
C THR A 93 0.99 -5.84 8.52
N GLU A 94 0.87 -6.43 9.71
CA GLU A 94 -0.28 -6.30 10.60
C GLU A 94 0.21 -5.88 11.98
N SER A 95 -0.48 -4.94 12.62
CA SER A 95 -0.24 -4.58 14.01
C SER A 95 -1.54 -4.37 14.76
N GLU A 96 -1.58 -4.74 16.04
CA GLU A 96 -2.69 -4.37 16.91
C GLU A 96 -2.64 -2.87 17.23
N ILE A 97 -3.80 -2.21 17.19
CA ILE A 97 -3.95 -0.80 17.53
C ILE A 97 -5.13 -0.56 18.47
N GLN A 98 -5.00 0.49 19.26
CA GLN A 98 -6.09 1.08 20.03
C GLN A 98 -6.67 2.27 19.26
N ALA A 99 -8.00 2.37 19.23
CA ALA A 99 -8.69 3.50 18.63
C ALA A 99 -9.69 4.11 19.63
N TYR A 100 -9.83 5.43 19.57
CA TYR A 100 -10.87 6.17 20.27
C TYR A 100 -11.37 7.30 19.36
N TYR A 101 -12.66 7.60 19.44
CA TYR A 101 -13.26 8.66 18.64
C TYR A 101 -13.39 9.93 19.47
N VAL A 102 -12.85 11.03 18.97
CA VAL A 102 -13.11 12.38 19.50
C VAL A 102 -14.16 13.02 18.62
N ARG A 103 -15.25 13.53 19.23
CA ARG A 103 -16.33 14.21 18.51
C ARG A 103 -16.51 15.60 19.09
N GLU A 104 -16.59 16.59 18.23
CA GLU A 104 -17.04 17.92 18.61
C GLU A 104 -18.58 17.92 18.61
N SER A 105 -19.18 18.30 19.73
CA SER A 105 -20.59 18.67 19.75
C SER A 105 -20.71 20.11 19.26
N LEU A 106 -21.01 20.27 17.96
CA LEU A 106 -21.39 21.57 17.40
C LEU A 106 -22.59 22.09 18.22
N LYS A 107 -22.42 23.25 18.86
CA LYS A 107 -23.50 23.97 19.54
C LYS A 107 -24.33 24.75 18.55
#